data_AF-A0A371BRW6-F1
#
_entry.id   AF-A0A371BRW6-F1
#
_cell.length_a   1.000
_cell.length_b   1.000
_cell.length_c   1.000
_cell.angle_alpha   90.00
_cell.angle_beta   90.00
_cell.angle_gamma   90.00
#
_symmetry.space_group_name_H-M   'P 1'
#
loop_
_entity.id
_entity.type
_entity.pdbx_description
1 polymer ?
#
loop_
_entity_poly.entity_id
_entity_poly.type
_entity_poly.pdbx_seq_one_letter_code
_entity_poly.pdbx_strand_id
1 'polypeptide(L)'
;MKLIVRRGGGIAGIVARTELDAAALPRQDADEFAAKFDQAGLKNLEESRSTRGMPDAQLYDISWEESGQQRSLHFTEESLPEGVRQLLGWVDGRAERVESIEL
;
A
#
# COMPACT_ATOMS: atom_id res chain seq x y z
N MET A 1 -12.16 -1.54 7.90
CA MET A 1 -11.36 -1.37 6.67
C MET A 1 -9.93 -1.68 7.04
N LYS A 2 -9.32 -2.66 6.37
CA LYS A 2 -7.93 -3.04 6.61
C LYS A 2 -7.12 -2.76 5.35
N LEU A 3 -5.93 -2.18 5.49
CA LEU A 3 -4.98 -1.95 4.41
C LEU A 3 -3.67 -2.63 4.76
N ILE A 4 -3.11 -3.34 3.80
CA ILE A 4 -1.83 -4.02 3.87
C ILE A 4 -1.02 -3.49 2.69
N VAL A 5 0.06 -2.80 3.01
CA VAL A 5 1.02 -2.33 2.02
C VAL A 5 2.27 -3.17 2.18
N ARG A 6 2.74 -3.78 1.09
CA ARG A 6 4.04 -4.42 1.01
C ARG A 6 4.84 -3.71 -0.07
N ARG A 7 5.97 -3.14 0.33
CA ARG A 7 6.94 -2.54 -0.57
C ARG A 7 8.14 -3.46 -0.62
N GLY A 8 8.35 -4.09 -1.77
CA GLY A 8 9.49 -4.97 -2.02
C GLY A 8 10.31 -4.46 -3.20
N GLY A 9 11.62 -4.70 -3.21
CA GLY A 9 12.52 -4.24 -4.27
C GLY A 9 13.43 -3.11 -3.82
N GLY A 10 14.64 -3.09 -4.38
CA GLY A 10 15.76 -2.30 -3.89
C GLY A 10 16.97 -3.18 -3.51
N ILE A 11 18.14 -2.54 -3.44
CA ILE A 11 19.43 -3.15 -3.19
C ILE A 11 19.37 -3.87 -1.82
N ALA A 12 19.44 -5.20 -1.81
CA ALA A 12 19.41 -6.11 -0.63
C ALA A 12 18.07 -6.78 -0.23
N GLY A 13 17.01 -6.74 -1.04
CA GLY A 13 15.81 -7.58 -0.79
C GLY A 13 14.98 -7.17 0.44
N ILE A 14 15.10 -5.91 0.86
CA ILE A 14 14.34 -5.36 1.98
C ILE A 14 12.85 -5.27 1.59
N VAL A 15 11.99 -5.77 2.47
CA VAL A 15 10.53 -5.71 2.31
C VAL A 15 9.93 -4.95 3.49
N ALA A 16 9.41 -3.76 3.22
CA ALA A 16 8.64 -3.02 4.21
C ALA A 16 7.18 -3.47 4.13
N ARG A 17 6.60 -3.85 5.27
CA ARG A 17 5.20 -4.20 5.38
C ARG A 17 4.52 -3.28 6.39
N THR A 18 3.45 -2.63 5.97
CA THR A 18 2.60 -1.85 6.87
C THR A 18 1.20 -2.42 6.85
N GLU A 19 0.70 -2.79 8.02
CA GLU A 19 -0.67 -3.22 8.20
C GLU A 19 -1.41 -2.15 9.00
N LEU A 20 -2.42 -1.54 8.39
CA LEU A 20 -3.30 -0.59 9.05
C LEU A 20 -4.69 -1.21 9.14
N ASP A 21 -5.25 -1.18 10.34
CA ASP A 21 -6.64 -1.57 10.57
C ASP A 21 -7.42 -0.40 11.17
N ALA A 22 -8.46 0.03 10.47
CA ALA A 22 -9.28 1.18 10.89
C ALA A 22 -9.97 0.97 12.25
N ALA A 23 -10.19 -0.28 12.68
CA ALA A 23 -10.77 -0.58 13.98
C ALA A 23 -9.71 -0.62 15.10
N ALA A 24 -8.45 -0.87 14.77
CA ALA A 24 -7.32 -0.79 15.69
C ALA A 24 -6.76 0.64 15.84
N LEU A 25 -7.05 1.53 14.89
CA LEU A 25 -6.59 2.91 14.89
C LEU A 25 -7.43 3.82 15.82
N PRO A 26 -6.82 4.89 16.38
CA PRO A 26 -7.56 5.98 17.00
C PRO A 26 -8.58 6.59 16.03
N ARG A 27 -9.68 7.13 16.56
CA ARG A 27 -10.78 7.64 15.71
C ARG A 27 -10.36 8.74 14.74
N GLN A 28 -9.43 9.61 15.16
CA GLN A 28 -8.86 10.66 14.32
C GLN A 28 -8.03 10.06 13.17
N ASP A 29 -7.15 9.13 13.50
CA ASP A 29 -6.31 8.40 12.56
C ASP A 29 -7.10 7.52 11.58
N ALA A 30 -8.25 6.99 12.01
CA ALA A 30 -9.16 6.21 11.18
C ALA A 30 -9.93 7.08 10.18
N ASP A 31 -10.30 8.30 10.58
CA ASP A 31 -10.95 9.29 9.69
C ASP A 31 -9.97 9.78 8.62
N GLU A 32 -8.74 10.12 9.02
CA GLU A 32 -7.66 10.46 8.10
C GLU A 32 -7.33 9.30 7.14
N PHE A 33 -7.29 8.06 7.65
CA PHE A 33 -7.09 6.88 6.83
C PHE A 33 -8.16 6.77 5.73
N ALA A 34 -9.44 6.90 6.11
CA ALA A 34 -10.54 6.84 5.16
C ALA A 34 -10.46 7.96 4.11
N ALA A 35 -10.12 9.18 4.53
CA ALA A 35 -9.96 10.32 3.62
C ALA A 35 -8.79 10.12 2.63
N LYS A 36 -7.62 9.66 3.11
CA LYS A 36 -6.46 9.38 2.26
C LYS A 36 -6.73 8.24 1.28
N PHE A 37 -7.44 7.21 1.75
CA PHE A 37 -7.82 6.08 0.92
C PHE A 37 -8.78 6.48 -0.21
N ASP A 38 -9.76 7.33 0.09
CA ASP A 38 -10.69 7.87 -0.91
C ASP A 38 -9.96 8.78 -1.92
N GLN A 39 -9.10 9.68 -1.43
CA GLN A 39 -8.25 10.55 -2.27
C GLN A 39 -7.32 9.76 -3.20
N ALA A 40 -6.84 8.60 -2.77
CA ALA A 40 -5.99 7.75 -3.59
C ALA A 40 -6.74 7.14 -4.79
N GLY A 41 -8.08 7.13 -4.75
CA GLY A 41 -8.90 6.59 -5.84
C GLY A 41 -8.73 5.08 -6.04
N LEU A 42 -8.17 4.35 -5.07
CA LEU A 42 -7.84 2.92 -5.16
C LEU A 42 -9.02 2.06 -5.61
N LYS A 43 -10.25 2.42 -5.23
CA LYS A 43 -11.47 1.68 -5.61
C LYS A 43 -11.80 1.78 -7.10
N ASN A 44 -11.38 2.86 -7.75
CA ASN A 44 -11.61 3.16 -9.17
C ASN A 44 -10.43 2.74 -10.05
N LEU A 45 -9.30 2.35 -9.44
CA LEU A 45 -8.17 1.82 -10.17
C LEU A 45 -8.47 0.37 -10.54
N GLU A 46 -8.46 0.09 -11.83
CA GLU A 46 -8.42 -1.28 -12.31
C GLU A 46 -7.02 -1.85 -12.09
N GLU A 47 -6.93 -3.17 -11.93
CA GLU A 47 -5.65 -3.87 -11.88
C GLU A 47 -4.88 -3.56 -13.16
N SER A 48 -3.98 -2.59 -13.04
CA SER A 48 -3.05 -2.25 -14.10
C SER A 48 -2.20 -3.50 -14.25
N ARG A 49 -2.48 -4.29 -15.28
CA ARG A 49 -1.68 -5.44 -15.70
C ARG A 49 -0.24 -4.97 -15.80
N SER A 50 0.49 -5.09 -14.70
CA SER A 50 1.86 -4.64 -14.64
C SER A 50 2.61 -5.48 -15.66
N THR A 51 3.29 -4.77 -16.54
CA THR A 51 4.11 -5.32 -17.61
C THR A 51 5.07 -6.32 -17.00
N ARG A 52 4.95 -7.55 -17.48
CA ARG A 52 5.81 -8.68 -17.17
C ARG A 52 7.29 -8.26 -17.12
N GLY A 53 7.90 -8.31 -15.94
CA GLY A 53 9.31 -8.68 -15.76
C GLY A 53 10.35 -7.55 -15.77
N MET A 54 10.55 -6.90 -14.63
CA MET A 54 11.87 -6.38 -14.27
C MET A 54 12.22 -6.83 -12.85
N PRO A 55 13.25 -7.69 -12.66
CA PRO A 55 13.64 -8.20 -11.35
C PRO A 55 14.18 -7.11 -10.41
N ASP A 56 14.65 -5.99 -10.97
CA ASP A 56 15.20 -4.86 -10.21
C ASP A 56 14.19 -3.75 -9.90
N ALA A 57 12.95 -3.86 -10.38
CA ALA A 57 11.95 -2.81 -10.16
C ALA A 57 11.45 -2.81 -8.71
N GLN A 58 11.26 -1.62 -8.15
CA GLN A 58 10.53 -1.46 -6.90
C GLN A 58 9.06 -1.84 -7.12
N LEU A 59 8.61 -2.85 -6.39
CA LEU A 59 7.26 -3.39 -6.39
C LEU A 59 6.50 -2.92 -5.15
N TYR A 60 5.27 -2.48 -5.36
CA TYR A 60 4.31 -2.11 -4.35
C TYR A 60 3.09 -3.03 -4.49
N ASP A 61 2.89 -3.89 -3.51
CA ASP A 61 1.67 -4.69 -3.35
C ASP A 61 0.78 -4.00 -2.33
N ILE A 62 -0.41 -3.60 -2.77
CA ILE A 62 -1.37 -2.85 -1.97
C ILE A 62 -2.65 -3.67 -1.92
N SER A 63 -2.91 -4.25 -0.76
CA SER A 63 -4.09 -5.07 -0.51
C SER A 63 -4.98 -4.41 0.53
N TRP A 64 -6.29 -4.37 0.31
CA TRP A 64 -7.24 -3.85 1.28
C TRP A 64 -8.51 -4.68 1.35
N GLU A 65 -9.13 -4.64 2.52
CA GLU A 65 -10.42 -5.27 2.79
C GLU A 65 -11.46 -4.21 3.19
N GLU A 66 -12.55 -4.17 2.43
CA GLU A 66 -13.71 -3.34 2.73
C GLU A 66 -14.99 -4.16 2.53
N SER A 67 -15.89 -4.12 3.53
CA SER A 67 -17.19 -4.78 3.48
C SER A 67 -17.13 -6.28 3.12
N GLY A 68 -16.08 -6.97 3.56
CA GLY A 68 -15.85 -8.40 3.29
C GLY A 68 -15.32 -8.70 1.89
N GLN A 69 -15.02 -7.69 1.06
CA GLN A 69 -14.31 -7.86 -0.19
C GLN A 69 -12.85 -7.48 -0.02
N GLN A 70 -11.97 -8.44 -0.28
CA GLN A 70 -10.54 -8.19 -0.41
C GLN A 70 -10.21 -7.82 -1.85
N ARG A 71 -9.45 -6.73 -2.03
CA ARG A 71 -8.87 -6.33 -3.31
C ARG A 71 -7.37 -6.15 -3.13
N SER A 72 -6.61 -6.44 -4.18
CA SER A 72 -5.17 -6.32 -4.22
C SER A 72 -4.75 -5.71 -5.54
N LEU A 73 -3.87 -4.71 -5.50
CA LEU A 73 -3.31 -4.08 -6.67
C LEU A 73 -1.78 -4.07 -6.56
N HIS A 74 -1.13 -4.35 -7.69
CA HIS A 74 0.32 -4.32 -7.80
C HIS A 74 0.74 -3.15 -8.67
N PHE A 75 1.71 -2.38 -8.18
CA PHE A 75 2.28 -1.24 -8.89
C PHE A 75 3.80 -1.33 -8.88
N THR A 76 4.43 -0.78 -9.91
CA THR A 76 5.84 -0.41 -9.88
C THR A 76 5.97 1.06 -9.52
N GLU A 77 7.16 1.52 -9.12
CA GLU A 77 7.42 2.95 -8.88
C GLU A 77 7.02 3.85 -10.06
N GLU A 78 7.17 3.35 -11.30
CA GLU A 78 6.81 4.04 -12.54
C GLU A 78 5.30 4.04 -12.82
N SER A 79 4.59 2.98 -12.45
CA SER A 79 3.15 2.85 -12.68
C SER A 79 2.30 3.36 -11.51
N LEU A 80 2.93 3.83 -10.43
CA LEU A 80 2.26 4.28 -9.23
C LEU A 80 1.58 5.65 -9.46
N PRO A 81 0.24 5.74 -9.39
CA PRO A 81 -0.44 7.02 -9.51
C PRO A 81 -0.18 7.91 -8.30
N GLU A 82 -0.21 9.22 -8.51
CA GLU A 82 0.16 10.20 -7.49
C GLU A 82 -0.69 10.12 -6.22
N GLY A 83 -2.00 9.86 -6.34
CA GLY A 83 -2.88 9.66 -5.20
C GLY A 83 -2.47 8.47 -4.31
N VAL A 84 -2.03 7.38 -4.93
CA VAL A 84 -1.50 6.21 -4.20
C VAL A 84 -0.14 6.53 -3.58
N ARG A 85 0.73 7.30 -4.26
CA ARG A 85 2.00 7.75 -3.68
C ARG A 85 1.80 8.58 -2.41
N GLN A 86 0.82 9.48 -2.41
CA GLN A 86 0.47 10.28 -1.23
C GLN A 86 -0.05 9.42 -0.08
N LEU A 87 -0.89 8.42 -0.38
CA LEU A 87 -1.33 7.45 0.62
C LEU A 87 -0.14 6.67 1.18
N LEU A 88 0.72 6.12 0.33
CA LEU A 88 1.91 5.39 0.76
C LEU A 88 2.83 6.23 1.64
N GLY A 89 3.10 7.48 1.27
CA GLY A 89 3.92 8.38 2.10
C GLY A 89 3.31 8.65 3.48
N TRP A 90 1.98 8.74 3.55
CA TRP A 90 1.28 8.88 4.83
C TRP A 90 1.32 7.59 5.66
N VAL A 91 1.18 6.42 5.03
CA VAL A 91 1.31 5.10 5.67
C VAL A 91 2.75 4.85 6.15
N ASP A 92 3.74 5.30 5.38
CA ASP A 92 5.18 5.13 5.67
C ASP A 92 5.61 5.89 6.92
N GLY A 93 4.98 7.04 7.20
CA GLY A 93 5.22 7.86 8.39
C GLY A 93 4.61 7.31 9.68
N ARG A 94 3.92 6.17 9.65
CA ARG A 94 3.26 5.59 10.83
C ARG A 94 4.13 4.58 11.57
N ALA A 95 3.99 4.57 12.89
CA ALA A 95 4.70 3.64 13.77
C ALA A 95 4.32 2.15 13.57
N GLU A 96 3.23 1.88 12.84
CA GLU A 96 2.74 0.54 12.51
C GLU A 96 3.53 -0.12 11.37
N ARG A 97 4.47 0.60 10.75
CA ARG A 97 5.37 0.06 9.73
C ARG A 97 6.33 -0.95 10.35
N VAL A 98 6.35 -2.16 9.79
CA VAL A 98 7.32 -3.20 10.11
C VAL A 98 8.26 -3.37 8.93
N GLU A 99 9.54 -3.10 9.15
CA GLU A 99 10.58 -3.34 8.16
C GLU A 99 11.22 -4.70 8.42
N SER A 100 11.18 -5.59 7.42
CA SER A 100 11.77 -6.92 7.50
C SER A 100 12.73 -7.14 6.35
N ILE A 101 13.81 -7.87 6.60
CA ILE A 101 14.75 -8.32 5.58
C ILE A 101 14.36 -9.76 5.26
N GLU A 102 13.83 -10.03 4.06
CA GLU A 102 13.58 -11.39 3.60
C GLU A 102 14.90 -11.91 2.98
N LEU A 103 15.62 -12.76 3.72
CA LEU A 103 16.93 -13.36 3.38
C LEU A 103 16.77 -14.61 2.50
#